data_AF-A0A9P0LR99-F1
#
_entry.id   AF-A0A9P0LR99-F1
#
_cell.length_a   1.000
_cell.length_b   1.000
_cell.length_c   1.000
_cell.angle_alpha   90.00
_cell.angle_beta   90.00
_cell.angle_gamma   90.00
#
_symmetry.space_group_name_H-M   'P 1'
#
loop_
_entity.id
_entity.type
_entity.pdbx_description
1 polymer ?
#
loop_
_entity_poly.entity_id
_entity_poly.type
_entity_poly.pdbx_seq_one_letter_code
_entity_poly.pdbx_strand_id
1 'polypeptide(L)'
;MIDSKDIGYLNPTNDVSYYALSCPPFITNRDFVLQSSWLNKKDEKLILNHSVCHKDYKLKKGYVRAISYITGYVVRRIDGGSFIGYISQSDPGGKLSPWIVNRIAHIVAPKIVENVRKAVDGYAEWKKAQPNPTFKPWLNPEHALLSPQVRITDCVP
;
A
#
# COMPACT_ATOMS: atom_id res chain seq x y z
N MET A 1 -4.11 -10.96 -1.27
CA MET A 1 -4.16 -10.20 0.00
C MET A 1 -4.95 -11.02 1.00
N ILE A 2 -4.45 -11.20 2.23
CA ILE A 2 -5.14 -11.97 3.29
C ILE A 2 -5.99 -11.04 4.16
N ASP A 3 -5.42 -9.92 4.57
CA ASP A 3 -6.05 -8.95 5.47
C ASP A 3 -5.54 -7.55 5.10
N SER A 4 -6.40 -6.55 5.26
CA SER A 4 -6.10 -5.14 5.01
C SER A 4 -6.95 -4.30 5.93
N LYS A 5 -6.32 -3.44 6.72
CA LYS A 5 -7.01 -2.59 7.70
C LYS A 5 -6.42 -1.19 7.65
N ASP A 6 -7.30 -0.21 7.47
CA ASP A 6 -6.96 1.19 7.75
C ASP A 6 -6.84 1.36 9.26
N ILE A 7 -5.66 1.76 9.74
CA ILE A 7 -5.43 2.02 11.17
C ILE A 7 -5.94 3.42 11.50
N GLY A 8 -5.78 4.36 10.58
CA GLY A 8 -6.22 5.73 10.73
C GLY A 8 -5.33 6.74 10.01
N TYR A 9 -5.71 8.01 10.13
CA TYR A 9 -5.01 9.11 9.46
C TYR A 9 -4.02 9.81 10.41
N LEU A 10 -2.87 10.22 9.88
CA LEU A 10 -1.96 11.17 10.54
C LEU A 10 -2.38 12.60 10.22
N ASN A 11 -2.73 12.85 8.96
CA ASN A 11 -3.25 14.12 8.44
C ASN A 11 -4.04 13.85 7.13
N PRO A 12 -4.65 14.86 6.49
CA PRO A 12 -5.44 14.68 5.27
C PRO A 12 -4.82 13.90 4.10
N THR A 13 -3.50 13.85 4.02
CA THR A 13 -2.74 13.21 2.92
C THR A 13 -1.80 12.11 3.40
N ASN A 14 -1.95 11.70 4.66
CA ASN A 14 -1.09 10.70 5.28
C ASN A 14 -1.91 9.76 6.17
N ASP A 15 -1.74 8.47 5.96
CA ASP A 15 -2.40 7.42 6.74
C ASP A 15 -1.40 6.40 7.27
N VAL A 16 -1.90 5.53 8.14
CA VAL A 16 -1.21 4.31 8.58
C VAL A 16 -2.16 3.14 8.33
N SER A 17 -1.65 2.09 7.69
CA SER A 17 -2.44 0.91 7.32
C SER A 17 -1.68 -0.38 7.59
N TYR A 18 -2.43 -1.44 7.89
CA TYR A 18 -1.92 -2.80 8.04
C TYR A 18 -2.29 -3.65 6.82
N TYR A 19 -1.33 -4.42 6.32
CA TYR A 19 -1.52 -5.36 5.22
C TYR A 19 -0.93 -6.73 5.54
N ALA A 20 -1.62 -7.79 5.14
CA ALA A 20 -1.13 -9.16 5.21
C ALA A 20 -1.16 -9.82 3.83
N LEU A 21 -0.04 -10.44 3.45
CA LEU A 21 0.16 -11.09 2.16
C LEU A 21 0.36 -12.59 2.33
N SER A 22 -0.34 -13.34 1.48
CA SER A 22 -0.14 -14.78 1.34
C SER A 22 1.15 -15.04 0.57
N CYS A 23 1.94 -16.00 1.04
CA CYS A 23 3.14 -16.47 0.38
C CYS A 23 2.96 -17.95 -0.05
N PRO A 24 3.80 -18.46 -0.97
CA PRO A 24 3.78 -19.86 -1.35
C PRO A 24 3.92 -20.81 -0.14
N PRO A 25 3.43 -22.07 -0.21
CA PRO A 25 3.29 -22.98 0.95
C PRO A 25 4.53 -23.23 1.82
N PHE A 26 5.73 -22.93 1.33
CA PHE A 26 7.01 -23.12 2.05
C PHE A 26 7.60 -21.82 2.60
N ILE A 27 6.89 -20.71 2.42
CA ILE A 27 7.31 -19.37 2.80
C ILE A 27 6.23 -18.84 3.75
N THR A 28 6.62 -18.52 4.99
CA THR A 28 5.69 -17.93 5.98
C THR A 28 4.99 -16.69 5.41
N ASN A 29 3.75 -16.41 5.78
CA ASN A 29 3.07 -15.21 5.29
C ASN A 29 3.79 -13.94 5.77
N ARG A 30 3.63 -12.85 5.03
CA ARG A 30 4.23 -11.55 5.37
C ARG A 30 3.17 -10.56 5.82
N ASP A 31 3.46 -9.75 6.81
CA ASP A 31 2.66 -8.59 7.17
C ASP A 31 3.47 -7.31 7.12
N PHE A 32 2.77 -6.19 6.97
CA PHE A 32 3.34 -4.84 6.93
C PHE A 32 2.45 -3.90 7.73
N VAL A 33 3.08 -2.94 8.38
CA VAL A 33 2.43 -1.71 8.85
C VAL A 33 3.08 -0.59 8.04
N LEU A 34 2.29 0.12 7.24
CA LEU A 34 2.77 1.10 6.28
C LEU A 34 2.22 2.47 6.64
N GLN A 35 3.09 3.48 6.70
CA GLN A 35 2.67 4.86 6.61
C GLN A 35 2.66 5.25 5.13
N SER A 36 1.52 5.71 4.62
CA SER A 36 1.42 6.20 3.25
C SER A 36 1.31 7.71 3.21
N SER A 37 1.71 8.28 2.08
CA SER A 37 1.52 9.67 1.72
C SER A 37 1.12 9.75 0.27
N TRP A 38 0.20 10.65 -0.07
CA TRP A 38 -0.14 10.91 -1.45
C TRP A 38 -0.19 12.39 -1.76
N LEU A 39 0.17 12.70 -3.00
CA LEU A 39 0.07 14.03 -3.58
C LEU A 39 -0.84 13.95 -4.80
N ASN A 40 -1.85 14.81 -4.83
CA ASN A 40 -2.83 14.87 -5.90
C ASN A 40 -2.69 16.21 -6.66
N LYS A 41 -1.87 16.24 -7.72
CA LYS A 41 -1.82 17.38 -8.65
C LYS A 41 -2.72 17.13 -9.85
N LYS A 42 -2.90 18.18 -10.66
CA LYS A 42 -3.74 18.14 -11.88
C LYS A 42 -3.28 17.04 -12.85
N ASP A 43 -2.00 17.05 -13.21
CA ASP A 43 -1.45 16.18 -14.26
C ASP A 43 -0.57 15.04 -13.72
N GLU A 44 -0.32 15.02 -12.41
CA GLU A 44 0.50 14.02 -11.73
C GLU A 44 -0.10 13.62 -10.39
N LYS A 45 -0.07 12.32 -10.07
CA LYS A 45 -0.37 11.79 -8.75
C LYS A 45 0.83 11.00 -8.25
N LEU A 46 1.19 11.20 -6.99
CA LEU A 46 2.24 10.45 -6.33
C LEU A 46 1.65 9.74 -5.12
N ILE A 47 2.02 8.49 -4.93
CA ILE A 47 1.70 7.71 -3.73
C ILE A 47 3.01 7.09 -3.28
N LEU A 48 3.38 7.30 -2.03
CA LEU A 48 4.59 6.76 -1.42
C LEU A 48 4.21 6.11 -0.11
N ASN A 49 4.84 4.99 0.22
CA ASN A 49 4.73 4.38 1.53
C ASN A 49 6.06 3.79 1.98
N HIS A 50 6.20 3.66 3.29
CA HIS A 50 7.28 2.96 3.94
C HIS A 50 6.75 2.30 5.20
N SER A 51 7.48 1.30 5.71
CA SER A 51 7.11 0.62 6.93
C SER A 51 7.37 1.49 8.16
N VAL A 52 6.40 1.46 9.08
CA VAL A 52 6.51 2.06 10.41
C VAL A 52 6.18 1.00 11.46
N CYS A 53 6.69 1.19 12.67
CA CYS A 53 6.17 0.47 13.84
C CYS A 53 4.87 1.16 14.29
N HIS A 54 3.92 0.43 14.87
CA HIS A 54 2.75 1.01 15.52
C HIS A 54 2.46 0.24 16.80
N LYS A 55 2.28 0.94 17.92
CA LYS A 55 2.18 0.35 19.28
C LYS A 55 1.18 -0.83 19.39
N ASP A 56 0.06 -0.73 18.67
CA ASP A 56 -1.04 -1.70 18.70
C ASP A 56 -0.87 -2.85 17.67
N TYR A 57 0.09 -2.74 16.74
CA TYR A 57 0.31 -3.72 15.66
C TYR A 57 1.64 -4.46 15.83
N LYS A 58 1.73 -5.18 16.95
CA LYS A 58 2.85 -6.07 17.29
C LYS A 58 2.98 -7.24 16.29
N LEU A 59 4.11 -7.94 16.35
CA LEU A 59 4.37 -9.11 15.51
C LEU A 59 3.29 -10.18 15.69
N LYS A 60 2.72 -10.62 14.57
CA LYS A 60 1.64 -11.60 14.55
C LYS A 60 2.18 -13.02 14.35
N LYS A 61 1.76 -13.96 15.20
CA LYS A 61 2.12 -15.38 15.03
C LYS A 61 1.69 -15.88 13.64
N GLY A 62 2.59 -16.59 12.95
CA GLY A 62 2.35 -17.10 11.59
C GLY A 62 2.67 -16.09 10.48
N TYR A 63 3.17 -14.90 10.84
CA TYR A 63 3.62 -13.88 9.90
C TYR A 63 5.07 -13.49 10.20
N VAL A 64 5.81 -13.17 9.15
CA VAL A 64 7.10 -12.47 9.23
C VAL A 64 6.83 -11.01 8.88
N ARG A 65 7.17 -10.09 9.78
CA ARG A 65 7.09 -8.64 9.51
C ARG A 65 8.12 -8.28 8.46
N ALA A 66 7.63 -7.92 7.29
CA ALA A 66 8.45 -7.40 6.21
C ALA A 66 8.58 -5.88 6.35
N ILE A 67 9.66 -5.34 5.78
CA ILE A 67 9.99 -3.92 5.80
C ILE A 67 9.92 -3.41 4.37
N SER A 68 9.01 -2.48 4.08
CA SER A 68 9.05 -1.65 2.88
C SER A 68 9.90 -0.44 3.20
N TYR A 69 11.13 -0.36 2.69
CA TYR A 69 11.95 0.84 2.86
C TYR A 69 11.34 2.01 2.07
N ILE A 70 10.90 1.71 0.85
CA ILE A 70 10.10 2.61 0.05
C ILE A 70 9.29 1.78 -0.95
N THR A 71 8.01 2.09 -1.11
CA THR A 71 7.22 1.66 -2.25
C THR A 71 6.43 2.85 -2.76
N GLY A 72 6.39 3.03 -4.07
CA GLY A 72 5.87 4.23 -4.67
C GLY A 72 5.20 4.00 -6.01
N TYR A 73 4.22 4.86 -6.30
CA TYR A 73 3.56 4.98 -7.58
C TYR A 73 3.61 6.43 -8.04
N VAL A 74 3.92 6.63 -9.31
CA VAL A 74 3.68 7.89 -10.02
C VAL A 74 2.69 7.64 -11.14
N VAL A 75 1.64 8.44 -11.19
CA VAL A 75 0.65 8.40 -12.26
C VAL A 75 0.68 9.74 -12.97
N ARG A 76 0.91 9.74 -14.28
CA ARG A 76 0.96 10.95 -15.11
C ARG A 76 -0.03 10.85 -16.24
N ARG A 77 -0.67 11.97 -16.56
CA ARG A 77 -1.46 12.08 -17.78
C ARG A 77 -0.53 12.06 -18.99
N ILE A 78 -0.90 11.28 -20.00
CA ILE A 78 -0.28 11.27 -21.33
C ILE A 78 -1.39 11.36 -22.38
N ASP A 79 -1.03 11.64 -23.62
CA ASP A 79 -2.01 11.66 -24.71
C ASP A 79 -2.64 10.28 -24.89
N GLY A 80 -3.97 10.24 -24.86
CA GLY A 80 -4.74 9.00 -25.01
C GLY A 80 -4.68 8.04 -23.81
N GLY A 81 -4.11 8.43 -22.66
CA GLY A 81 -4.04 7.51 -21.52
C GLY A 81 -3.35 8.02 -20.26
N SER A 82 -2.72 7.10 -19.55
CA SER A 82 -1.97 7.39 -18.32
C SER A 82 -0.71 6.55 -18.26
N PHE A 83 0.39 7.19 -17.86
CA PHE A 83 1.62 6.51 -17.50
C PHE A 83 1.58 6.14 -16.02
N ILE A 84 2.02 4.92 -15.69
CA ILE A 84 2.22 4.47 -14.31
C ILE A 84 3.68 4.04 -14.13
N GLY A 85 4.38 4.72 -13.23
CA GLY A 85 5.69 4.30 -12.73
C GLY A 85 5.54 3.66 -11.36
N TYR A 86 6.28 2.58 -11.12
CA TYR A 86 6.31 1.85 -9.86
C TYR A 86 7.75 1.69 -9.37
N ILE A 87 7.96 1.94 -8.09
CA ILE A 87 9.24 1.70 -7.40
C ILE A 87 8.97 0.91 -6.13
N SER A 88 9.83 -0.04 -5.81
CA SER A 88 9.81 -0.70 -4.52
C SER A 88 11.20 -1.17 -4.12
N GLN A 89 11.52 -0.96 -2.84
CA GLN A 89 12.66 -1.53 -2.14
C GLN A 89 12.14 -2.08 -0.83
N SER A 90 12.15 -3.40 -0.68
CA SER A 90 11.58 -4.07 0.48
C SER A 90 12.47 -5.23 0.93
N ASP A 91 12.55 -5.43 2.24
CA ASP A 91 13.07 -6.64 2.86
C ASP A 91 11.90 -7.53 3.32
N PRO A 92 11.67 -8.68 2.66
CA PRO A 92 10.61 -9.61 3.06
C PRO A 92 10.91 -10.33 4.40
N GLY A 93 12.11 -10.14 4.96
CA GLY A 93 12.57 -10.76 6.19
C GLY A 93 12.65 -12.28 6.12
N GLY A 94 12.93 -12.89 7.27
CA GLY A 94 13.07 -14.34 7.40
C GLY A 94 14.36 -14.87 6.77
N LYS A 95 14.37 -16.15 6.40
CA LYS A 95 15.58 -16.86 5.91
C LYS A 95 15.73 -16.84 4.39
N LEU A 96 15.32 -15.76 3.72
CA LEU A 96 15.48 -15.61 2.27
C LEU A 96 16.84 -14.97 1.97
N SER A 97 17.60 -15.53 1.04
CA SER A 97 18.87 -14.91 0.65
C SER A 97 18.63 -13.65 -0.21
N PRO A 98 19.48 -12.61 -0.13
CA PRO A 98 19.29 -11.38 -0.89
C PRO A 98 19.15 -11.58 -2.41
N TRP A 99 19.89 -12.53 -2.99
CA TRP A 99 19.77 -12.86 -4.41
C TRP A 99 18.38 -13.39 -4.78
N ILE A 100 17.77 -14.24 -3.95
CA ILE A 100 16.40 -14.74 -4.17
C ILE A 100 15.41 -13.59 -4.10
N VAL A 101 15.56 -12.70 -3.12
CA VAL A 101 14.70 -11.51 -2.96
C VAL A 101 14.74 -10.64 -4.22
N ASN A 102 15.94 -10.32 -4.71
CA ASN A 102 16.10 -9.50 -5.91
C ASN A 102 15.50 -10.17 -7.15
N ARG A 103 15.70 -11.48 -7.32
CA ARG A 103 15.11 -12.24 -8.43
C ARG A 103 13.58 -12.22 -8.40
N ILE A 104 12.98 -12.39 -7.21
CA ILE A 104 11.53 -12.34 -7.04
C ILE A 104 10.99 -10.93 -7.33
N ALA A 105 11.70 -9.88 -6.92
CA ALA A 105 11.28 -8.50 -7.15
C ALA A 105 11.07 -8.20 -8.65
N HIS A 106 11.98 -8.67 -9.52
CA HIS A 106 11.85 -8.52 -10.97
C HIS A 106 10.61 -9.19 -11.58
N ILE A 107 10.08 -10.24 -10.93
CA ILE A 107 8.87 -10.94 -11.39
C ILE A 107 7.61 -10.30 -10.81
N VAL A 108 7.67 -9.92 -9.53
CA VAL A 108 6.52 -9.38 -8.79
C VAL A 108 6.17 -7.97 -9.26
N ALA A 109 7.16 -7.09 -9.50
CA ALA A 109 6.90 -5.71 -9.88
C ALA A 109 6.07 -5.57 -11.19
N PRO A 110 6.41 -6.23 -12.31
CA PRO A 110 5.56 -6.20 -13.51
C PRO A 110 4.17 -6.76 -13.26
N LYS A 111 4.06 -7.81 -12.44
CA LYS A 111 2.77 -8.43 -12.13
C LYS A 111 1.85 -7.50 -11.34
N ILE A 112 2.40 -6.71 -10.42
CA ILE A 112 1.66 -5.68 -9.68
C ILE A 112 1.10 -4.65 -10.65
N VAL A 113 1.94 -4.10 -11.53
CA VAL A 113 1.50 -3.09 -12.51
C VAL A 113 0.43 -3.64 -13.46
N GLU A 114 0.59 -4.87 -13.93
CA GLU A 114 -0.40 -5.53 -14.80
C GLU A 114 -1.74 -5.79 -14.07
N ASN A 115 -1.70 -6.15 -12.80
CA ASN A 115 -2.91 -6.31 -11.99
C ASN A 115 -3.63 -4.96 -11.80
N VAL A 116 -2.89 -3.87 -11.58
CA VAL A 116 -3.46 -2.51 -11.52
C VAL A 116 -4.12 -2.16 -12.84
N ARG A 117 -3.44 -2.38 -13.98
CA ARG A 117 -3.97 -2.12 -15.31
C ARG A 117 -5.32 -2.84 -15.54
N LYS A 118 -5.39 -4.14 -15.21
CA LYS A 118 -6.64 -4.92 -15.29
C LYS A 118 -7.74 -4.43 -14.35
N ALA A 119 -7.38 -3.98 -13.16
CA ALA A 119 -8.34 -3.50 -12.17
C ALA A 119 -8.98 -2.16 -12.57
N VAL A 120 -8.26 -1.31 -13.32
CA VAL A 120 -8.76 -0.02 -13.79
C VAL A 120 -9.99 -0.19 -14.68
N ASP A 121 -9.99 -1.18 -15.58
CA ASP A 121 -11.11 -1.42 -16.52
C ASP A 121 -12.43 -1.69 -15.79
N GLY A 122 -12.38 -2.37 -14.63
CA GLY A 122 -13.56 -2.69 -13.81
C GLY A 122 -13.87 -1.68 -12.70
N TYR A 123 -12.99 -0.70 -12.46
CA TYR A 123 -13.06 0.13 -11.26
C TYR A 123 -14.34 0.97 -11.17
N ALA A 124 -14.79 1.53 -12.31
CA ALA A 124 -15.97 2.40 -12.33
C ALA A 124 -17.24 1.65 -11.89
N GLU A 125 -17.47 0.47 -12.46
CA GLU A 125 -18.63 -0.37 -12.13
C GLU A 125 -18.51 -0.93 -10.70
N TRP A 126 -17.32 -1.39 -10.30
CA TRP A 126 -17.09 -1.84 -8.93
C TRP A 126 -17.38 -0.73 -7.91
N LYS A 127 -16.95 0.51 -8.18
CA LYS A 127 -17.14 1.63 -7.24
C LYS A 127 -18.60 2.05 -7.13
N LYS A 128 -19.37 2.01 -8.22
CA LYS A 128 -20.82 2.27 -8.22
C LYS A 128 -21.59 1.24 -7.39
N ALA A 129 -21.13 -0.01 -7.38
CA ALA A 129 -21.77 -1.09 -6.61
C ALA A 129 -21.47 -1.07 -5.10
N GLN A 130 -20.56 -0.20 -4.62
CA GLN A 130 -20.25 -0.10 -3.20
C GLN A 130 -21.38 0.58 -2.42
N PRO A 131 -21.57 0.29 -1.12
CA PRO A 131 -22.59 0.95 -0.29
C PRO A 131 -22.49 2.49 -0.28
N ASN A 132 -21.28 3.03 -0.41
CA ASN A 132 -21.04 4.45 -0.54
C ASN A 132 -20.07 4.77 -1.70
N PRO A 133 -20.59 5.00 -2.92
CA PRO A 133 -19.78 5.28 -4.11
C PRO A 133 -19.08 6.65 -4.08
N THR A 134 -19.60 7.60 -3.30
CA THR A 134 -19.02 8.96 -3.17
C THR A 134 -17.91 9.01 -2.12
N PHE A 135 -17.86 8.04 -1.21
CA PHE A 135 -16.79 7.91 -0.21
C PHE A 135 -15.44 7.63 -0.88
N LYS A 136 -14.64 8.69 -1.05
CA LYS A 136 -13.29 8.68 -1.65
C LYS A 136 -12.34 9.53 -0.78
N PRO A 137 -11.92 9.04 0.40
CA PRO A 137 -11.13 9.82 1.35
C PRO A 137 -9.79 10.32 0.80
N TRP A 138 -9.22 9.63 -0.18
CA TRP A 138 -8.02 10.07 -0.89
C TRP A 138 -8.23 11.28 -1.82
N LEU A 139 -9.48 11.63 -2.16
CA LEU A 139 -9.82 12.85 -2.91
C LEU A 139 -10.45 13.94 -2.02
N ASN A 140 -11.12 13.51 -0.96
CA ASN A 140 -11.96 14.31 -0.09
C ASN A 140 -11.43 14.20 1.35
N PRO A 141 -10.49 15.08 1.75
CA PRO A 141 -9.89 15.11 3.09
C PRO A 141 -10.87 14.99 4.25
N GLU A 142 -12.06 15.59 4.13
CA GLU A 142 -13.11 15.56 5.13
C GLU A 142 -13.61 14.15 5.44
N HIS A 143 -13.55 13.24 4.46
CA HIS A 143 -13.89 11.84 4.67
C HIS A 143 -12.79 11.08 5.41
N ALA A 144 -11.52 11.50 5.31
CA ALA A 144 -10.43 10.88 6.05
C ALA A 144 -10.59 11.09 7.56
N LEU A 145 -11.20 12.21 7.96
CA LEU A 145 -11.51 12.53 9.37
C LEU A 145 -12.52 11.57 10.02
N LEU A 146 -13.15 10.69 9.24
CA LEU A 146 -14.05 9.64 9.74
C LEU A 146 -13.30 8.41 10.26
N SER A 147 -12.03 8.23 9.90
CA SER A 147 -11.15 7.21 10.48
C SER A 147 -10.54 7.70 11.80
N PRO A 148 -10.01 6.82 12.66
CA PRO A 148 -9.30 7.25 13.87
C PRO A 148 -8.09 8.13 13.54
N GLN A 149 -7.80 9.11 14.39
CA GLN A 149 -6.56 9.88 14.28
C GLN A 149 -5.40 9.09 14.92
N VAL A 150 -4.35 8.86 14.15
CA VAL A 150 -3.09 8.27 14.62
C VAL A 150 -2.15 9.39 15.03
N ARG A 151 -1.47 9.24 16.17
CA ARG A 151 -0.42 10.19 16.57
C ARG A 151 0.92 9.65 16.09
N ILE A 152 1.80 10.55 15.63
CA ILE A 152 3.13 10.15 15.18
C ILE A 152 3.94 9.44 16.29
N THR A 153 3.68 9.77 17.55
CA THR A 153 4.28 9.12 18.73
C THR A 153 3.82 7.68 18.94
N ASP A 154 2.69 7.29 18.36
CA ASP A 154 2.23 5.90 18.35
C ASP A 154 2.98 5.08 17.28
N CYS A 155 3.71 5.75 16.37
CA CYS A 155 4.50 5.19 15.28
C CYS A 155 6.02 5.20 15.53
N VAL A 156 6.45 4.80 16.73
CA VAL A 156 7.87 4.74 17.11
C VAL A 156 8.43 3.32 17.02
N PRO A 157 9.73 3.14 16.72
CA PRO A 157 10.42 1.85 16.79
C PRO A 157 10.27 1.15 18.14
#